data_AF-A0A1C5Q3J3-F1
#
_entry.id   AF-A0A1C5Q3J3-F1
#
_cell.length_a   1.000
_cell.length_b   1.000
_cell.length_c   1.000
_cell.angle_alpha   90.00
_cell.angle_beta   90.00
_cell.angle_gamma   90.00
#
_symmetry.space_group_name_H-M   'P 1'
#
loop_
_entity.id
_entity.type
_entity.pdbx_description
1 polymer ?
#
loop_
_entity_poly.entity_id
_entity_poly.type
_entity_poly.pdbx_seq_one_letter_code
_entity_poly.pdbx_strand_id
1 'polypeptide(L)'
;MTYEELKALANVVVLLIKAGQSPYQVITNHPELNISEKTLYNYIENGIFREFGLLGVDLRIKTKRRITKKASNKCKKREDRKYLKGRTYDDFINYVNENDNLSIVEMVPSIITGLPIPLYKHLNFGLTLSCLLYIMKKKHQNHAKRT
;
A
#
# COMPACT_ATOMS: atom_id res chain seq x y z
N MET A 1 29.84 22.90 6.52
CA MET A 1 28.70 23.82 6.72
C MET A 1 28.35 23.83 8.17
N THR A 2 28.29 25.00 8.77
CA THR A 2 27.66 25.20 10.07
C THR A 2 26.13 25.20 9.91
N TYR A 3 25.40 25.01 11.01
CA TYR A 3 23.93 24.94 10.98
C TYR A 3 23.29 26.25 10.48
N GLU A 4 23.85 27.40 10.86
CA GLU A 4 23.34 28.71 10.44
C GLU A 4 23.52 28.97 8.95
N GLU A 5 24.66 28.59 8.37
CA GLU A 5 24.89 28.64 6.92
C GLU A 5 23.89 27.77 6.17
N LEU A 6 23.66 26.56 6.68
CA LEU A 6 22.71 25.61 6.10
C LEU A 6 21.28 26.14 6.17
N LYS A 7 20.89 26.76 7.28
CA LYS A 7 19.58 27.38 7.47
C LYS A 7 19.38 28.57 6.53
N ALA A 8 20.38 29.44 6.38
CA ALA A 8 20.34 30.54 5.43
C ALA A 8 20.18 30.04 3.98
N LEU A 9 20.95 29.01 3.61
CA LEU A 9 20.86 28.36 2.31
C LEU A 9 19.48 27.72 2.09
N ALA A 10 18.98 26.98 3.07
CA ALA A 10 17.70 26.30 3.00
C ALA A 10 16.54 27.28 2.85
N ASN A 11 16.55 28.41 3.56
CA ASN A 11 15.52 29.44 3.45
C ASN A 11 15.36 29.94 2.00
N VAL A 12 16.46 30.08 1.25
CA VAL A 12 16.40 30.50 -0.16
C VAL A 12 16.01 29.32 -1.06
N VAL A 13 16.75 28.22 -0.98
CA VAL A 13 16.62 27.07 -1.90
C VAL A 13 15.24 26.42 -1.79
N VAL A 14 14.75 26.18 -0.57
CA VAL A 14 13.48 25.47 -0.35
C VAL A 14 12.30 26.29 -0.89
N LEU A 15 12.31 27.61 -0.68
CA LEU A 15 11.27 28.50 -1.20
C LEU A 15 11.21 28.44 -2.73
N LEU A 16 12.37 28.52 -3.40
CA LEU A 16 12.45 28.56 -4.86
C LEU A 16 12.09 27.22 -5.51
N ILE A 17 12.53 26.10 -4.92
CA ILE A 17 12.16 24.78 -5.41
C ILE A 17 10.66 24.53 -5.24
N LYS A 18 10.06 24.95 -4.11
CA LYS A 18 8.61 24.88 -3.91
C LYS A 18 7.83 25.80 -4.85
N ALA A 19 8.42 26.93 -5.26
CA ALA A 19 7.89 27.78 -6.34
C ALA A 19 8.01 27.14 -7.74
N GLY A 20 8.65 25.98 -7.86
CA GLY A 20 8.75 25.19 -9.09
C GLY A 20 10.00 25.44 -9.93
N GLN A 21 10.99 26.17 -9.41
CA GLN A 21 12.28 26.33 -10.07
C GLN A 21 13.10 25.04 -10.01
N SER A 22 13.87 24.75 -11.07
CA SER A 22 14.82 23.63 -11.05
C SER A 22 16.08 24.00 -10.24
N PRO A 23 16.81 23.01 -9.69
CA PRO A 23 18.10 23.26 -9.01
C PRO A 23 19.10 24.07 -9.86
N TYR A 24 19.13 23.83 -11.17
CA TYR A 24 19.89 24.62 -12.13
C TYR A 24 19.48 26.10 -12.11
N GLN A 25 18.17 26.38 -12.23
CA GLN A 25 17.63 27.75 -12.26
C GLN A 25 17.90 28.50 -10.95
N VAL A 26 17.81 27.82 -9.82
CA VAL A 26 18.12 28.39 -8.51
C VAL A 26 19.55 28.93 -8.48
N ILE A 27 20.51 28.17 -9.01
CA ILE A 27 21.92 28.55 -8.97
C ILE A 27 22.25 29.61 -10.03
N THR A 28 21.63 29.55 -11.21
CA THR A 28 21.82 30.59 -12.23
C THR A 28 21.26 31.94 -11.78
N ASN A 29 20.15 31.94 -11.05
CA ASN A 29 19.51 33.17 -10.57
C ASN A 29 20.13 33.68 -9.26
N HIS A 30 20.67 32.80 -8.43
CA HIS A 30 21.29 33.12 -7.16
C HIS A 30 22.76 32.67 -7.11
N PRO A 31 23.67 33.37 -7.84
CA PRO A 31 25.09 33.06 -7.80
C PRO A 31 25.71 33.31 -6.41
N GLU A 32 25.06 34.12 -5.56
CA GLU A 32 25.44 34.42 -4.18
C GLU A 32 25.57 33.17 -3.29
N LEU A 33 24.90 32.07 -3.64
CA LEU A 33 24.94 30.83 -2.87
C LEU A 33 26.29 30.11 -2.98
N ASN A 34 27.18 30.51 -3.91
CA ASN A 34 28.53 29.95 -4.12
C ASN A 34 28.59 28.41 -4.18
N ILE A 35 27.52 27.75 -4.63
CA ILE A 35 27.43 26.29 -4.78
C ILE A 35 27.22 25.90 -6.24
N SER A 36 27.77 24.75 -6.62
CA SER A 36 27.52 24.16 -7.93
C SER A 36 26.20 23.40 -7.97
N GLU A 37 25.63 23.24 -9.16
CA GLU A 37 24.41 22.44 -9.38
C GLU A 37 24.56 21.01 -8.85
N LYS A 38 25.73 20.41 -9.09
CA LYS A 38 26.06 19.09 -8.58
C LYS A 38 26.04 19.04 -7.06
N THR A 39 26.59 20.05 -6.40
CA THR A 39 26.59 20.15 -4.93
C THR A 39 25.17 20.21 -4.38
N LEU A 40 24.30 21.01 -5.03
CA LEU A 40 22.90 21.13 -4.62
C LEU A 40 22.13 19.80 -4.76
N TYR A 41 22.32 19.06 -5.86
CA TYR A 41 21.73 17.72 -5.98
C TYR A 41 22.25 16.76 -4.92
N ASN A 42 23.55 16.75 -4.66
CA ASN A 42 24.15 15.89 -3.62
C ASN A 42 23.55 16.20 -2.25
N TYR A 43 23.32 17.47 -1.91
CA TYR A 43 22.72 17.86 -0.65
C TYR A 43 21.27 17.40 -0.52
N ILE A 44 20.51 17.47 -1.61
CA ILE A 44 19.12 16.98 -1.65
C ILE A 44 19.07 15.45 -1.56
N GLU A 45 19.94 14.75 -2.30
CA GLU A 45 20.04 13.28 -2.30
C GLU A 45 20.48 12.74 -0.93
N ASN A 46 21.46 13.39 -0.29
CA ASN A 46 21.91 13.07 1.06
C ASN A 46 20.90 13.48 2.15
N GLY A 47 19.80 14.16 1.79
CA GLY A 47 18.74 14.53 2.72
C GLY A 47 19.08 15.66 3.69
N ILE A 48 20.06 16.50 3.37
CA ILE A 48 20.53 17.62 4.21
C ILE A 48 19.40 18.63 4.48
N PHE A 49 18.49 18.81 3.51
CA PHE A 49 17.35 19.72 3.62
C PHE A 49 16.06 19.08 4.17
N ARG A 50 16.13 17.84 4.68
CA ARG A 50 14.95 17.12 5.16
C ARG A 50 14.26 17.84 6.32
N GLU A 51 15.03 18.45 7.22
CA GLU A 51 14.51 19.26 8.34
C GLU A 51 13.72 20.49 7.87
N PHE A 52 14.07 21.03 6.71
CA PHE A 52 13.42 22.19 6.09
C PHE A 52 12.25 21.79 5.18
N GLY A 53 11.91 20.49 5.16
CA GLY A 53 10.79 19.97 4.38
C GLY A 53 11.05 20.02 2.88
N LEU A 54 12.28 19.74 2.45
CA LEU A 54 12.65 19.50 1.06
C LEU A 54 13.18 18.07 0.91
N LEU A 55 12.52 17.31 0.05
CA LEU A 55 12.86 15.94 -0.30
C LEU A 55 13.12 15.86 -1.81
N GLY A 56 13.86 14.83 -2.24
CA GLY A 56 14.09 14.59 -3.67
C GLY A 56 12.80 14.40 -4.49
N VAL A 57 11.68 14.05 -3.85
CA VAL A 57 10.35 13.95 -4.49
C VAL A 57 9.73 15.30 -4.83
N ASP A 58 10.17 16.37 -4.16
CA ASP A 58 9.68 17.74 -4.40
C ASP A 58 10.32 18.35 -5.65
N LEU A 59 11.45 17.77 -6.10
CA LEU A 59 12.07 18.18 -7.34
C LEU A 59 11.15 17.88 -8.52
N ARG A 60 11.16 18.80 -9.49
CA ARG A 60 10.43 18.63 -10.74
C ARG A 60 10.91 17.34 -11.43
N ILE A 61 10.01 16.36 -11.52
CA ILE A 61 10.26 15.09 -12.21
C ILE A 61 10.70 15.39 -13.65
N LYS A 62 11.88 14.90 -14.05
CA LYS A 62 12.32 14.95 -15.45
C LYS A 62 11.26 14.26 -16.31
N THR A 63 10.67 15.02 -17.22
CA THR A 63 9.63 14.65 -18.21
C THR A 63 8.87 13.38 -17.86
N LYS A 64 7.72 13.52 -17.19
CA LYS A 64 6.76 12.42 -17.08
C LYS A 64 6.45 11.93 -18.49
N ARG A 65 6.67 10.64 -18.76
CA ARG A 65 6.21 10.03 -20.02
C ARG A 65 4.71 10.30 -20.13
N ARG A 66 4.28 10.99 -21.19
CA ARG A 66 2.85 11.20 -21.44
C ARG A 66 2.21 9.81 -21.58
N ILE A 67 1.38 9.43 -20.60
CA ILE A 67 0.58 8.21 -20.70
C ILE A 67 -0.36 8.44 -21.88
N THR A 68 -0.20 7.67 -22.95
CA THR A 68 -1.11 7.74 -24.10
C THR A 68 -2.50 7.31 -23.64
N LYS A 69 -3.58 7.91 -24.17
CA LYS A 69 -4.97 7.55 -23.82
C LYS A 69 -5.26 6.03 -23.93
N LYS A 70 -4.50 5.34 -24.79
CA LYS A 70 -4.55 3.87 -24.96
C LYS A 70 -4.05 3.09 -23.73
N ALA A 71 -3.17 3.68 -22.92
CA ALA A 71 -2.62 3.08 -21.69
C ALA A 71 -3.40 3.50 -20.43
N SER A 72 -3.99 4.71 -20.39
CA SER A 72 -4.82 5.14 -19.25
C SER A 72 -6.13 4.36 -19.13
N ASN A 73 -6.64 3.82 -20.25
CA ASN A 73 -7.94 3.15 -20.30
C ASN A 73 -7.88 1.63 -20.02
N LYS A 74 -6.74 1.09 -19.56
CA LYS A 74 -6.57 -0.34 -19.27
C LYS A 74 -6.90 -0.74 -17.82
N CYS A 75 -7.78 -0.02 -17.12
CA CYS A 75 -8.43 -0.65 -15.97
C CYS A 75 -9.41 -1.68 -16.52
N LYS A 76 -9.07 -2.98 -16.40
CA LYS A 76 -10.04 -4.06 -16.67
C LYS A 76 -11.28 -3.77 -15.83
N LYS A 77 -12.47 -3.76 -16.46
CA LYS A 77 -13.72 -3.71 -15.69
C LYS A 77 -13.70 -4.86 -14.69
N ARG A 78 -14.07 -4.59 -13.43
CA ARG A 78 -14.25 -5.66 -12.43
C ARG A 78 -15.23 -6.67 -13.03
N GLU A 79 -14.88 -7.94 -12.96
CA GLU A 79 -15.77 -9.01 -13.39
C GLU A 79 -17.03 -9.00 -12.53
N ASP A 80 -18.19 -9.08 -13.17
CA ASP A 80 -19.48 -9.13 -12.49
C ASP A 80 -19.58 -10.41 -11.65
N ARG A 81 -19.67 -10.27 -10.33
CA ARG A 81 -19.82 -11.40 -9.38
C ARG A 81 -21.26 -11.92 -9.31
N LYS A 82 -21.94 -12.00 -10.45
CA LYS A 82 -23.35 -12.47 -10.52
C LYS A 82 -23.51 -13.91 -9.99
N TYR A 83 -22.49 -14.74 -10.17
CA TYR A 83 -22.44 -16.12 -9.69
C TYR A 83 -22.38 -16.26 -8.16
N LEU A 84 -22.13 -15.17 -7.42
CA LEU A 84 -22.04 -15.18 -5.95
C LEU A 84 -23.41 -14.97 -5.27
N LYS A 85 -24.43 -14.52 -6.01
CA LYS A 85 -25.79 -14.36 -5.48
C LYS A 85 -26.32 -15.71 -5.01
N GLY A 86 -26.76 -15.82 -3.76
CA GLY A 86 -27.25 -17.07 -3.17
C GLY A 86 -26.14 -18.06 -2.79
N ARG A 87 -24.87 -17.64 -2.83
CA ARG A 87 -23.69 -18.44 -2.44
C ARG A 87 -22.81 -17.70 -1.45
N THR A 88 -23.39 -16.75 -0.71
CA THR A 88 -22.68 -16.06 0.36
C THR A 88 -22.67 -16.88 1.63
N TYR A 89 -21.79 -16.53 2.56
CA TYR A 89 -21.76 -17.18 3.87
C TYR A 89 -23.06 -16.94 4.65
N ASP A 90 -23.68 -15.77 4.49
CA ASP A 90 -24.95 -15.44 5.13
C ASP A 90 -26.08 -16.32 4.58
N ASP A 91 -26.10 -16.59 3.27
CA ASP A 91 -27.04 -17.53 2.65
C ASP A 91 -26.87 -18.95 3.23
N PHE A 92 -25.63 -19.37 3.49
CA PHE A 92 -25.34 -20.66 4.13
C PHE A 92 -25.83 -20.71 5.58
N ILE A 93 -25.61 -19.67 6.38
CA ILE A 93 -26.09 -19.62 7.77
C ILE A 93 -27.62 -19.64 7.83
N ASN A 94 -28.29 -18.89 6.95
CA ASN A 94 -29.75 -18.92 6.86
C ASN A 94 -30.25 -20.33 6.51
N TYR A 95 -29.64 -20.98 5.52
CA TYR A 95 -29.98 -22.35 5.14
C TYR A 95 -29.77 -23.38 6.27
N VAL A 96 -28.70 -23.22 7.06
CA VAL A 96 -28.42 -24.09 8.21
C VAL A 96 -29.45 -23.89 9.31
N ASN A 97 -29.85 -22.65 9.59
CA ASN A 97 -30.86 -22.34 10.60
C ASN A 97 -32.27 -22.83 10.21
N GLU A 98 -32.55 -22.94 8.90
CA GLU A 98 -33.84 -23.44 8.38
C GLU A 98 -33.91 -24.97 8.36
N ASN A 99 -32.79 -25.68 8.50
CA ASN A 99 -32.73 -27.14 8.36
C ASN A 99 -31.87 -27.77 9.47
N ASP A 100 -32.54 -28.22 10.54
CA ASP A 100 -31.88 -28.77 11.74
C ASP A 100 -31.11 -30.09 11.51
N ASN A 101 -31.42 -30.84 10.44
CA ASN A 101 -30.86 -32.17 10.16
C ASN A 101 -29.80 -32.17 9.03
N LEU A 102 -28.96 -31.14 8.95
CA LEU A 102 -27.94 -31.03 7.91
C LEU A 102 -26.61 -31.70 8.30
N SER A 103 -26.13 -32.60 7.44
CA SER A 103 -24.76 -33.13 7.51
C SER A 103 -23.80 -32.17 6.78
N ILE A 104 -23.11 -31.34 7.55
CA ILE A 104 -22.10 -30.40 7.03
C ILE A 104 -20.73 -31.10 7.02
N VAL A 105 -20.10 -31.15 5.85
CA VAL A 105 -18.74 -31.68 5.65
C VAL A 105 -17.81 -30.51 5.32
N GLU A 106 -16.76 -30.35 6.13
CA GLU A 106 -15.72 -29.36 5.88
C GLU A 106 -14.67 -29.95 4.93
N MET A 107 -14.22 -29.16 3.96
CA MET A 107 -13.14 -29.55 3.05
C MET A 107 -11.85 -28.89 3.51
N VAL A 108 -10.80 -29.69 3.74
CA VAL A 108 -9.48 -29.17 4.12
C VAL A 108 -8.50 -29.33 2.96
N PRO A 109 -7.70 -28.29 2.63
CA PRO A 109 -6.68 -28.40 1.61
C PRO A 109 -5.62 -29.42 2.04
N SER A 110 -5.41 -30.45 1.21
CA SER A 110 -4.33 -31.38 1.46
C SER A 110 -2.98 -30.73 1.16
N ILE A 111 -2.08 -30.80 2.13
CA ILE A 111 -0.72 -30.24 2.00
C ILE A 111 0.10 -31.04 0.96
N ILE A 112 -0.30 -32.29 0.70
CA ILE A 112 0.42 -33.25 -0.14
C ILE A 112 -0.07 -33.20 -1.60
N THR A 113 -1.39 -33.17 -1.84
CA THR A 113 -1.93 -33.23 -3.21
C THR A 113 -2.47 -31.89 -3.72
N GLY A 114 -2.59 -30.88 -2.86
CA GLY A 114 -3.13 -29.56 -3.20
C GLY A 114 -4.63 -29.56 -3.52
N LEU A 115 -5.27 -30.74 -3.51
CA LEU A 115 -6.70 -30.90 -3.74
C LEU A 115 -7.44 -30.92 -2.39
N PRO A 116 -8.64 -30.30 -2.30
CA PRO A 116 -9.44 -30.32 -1.08
C PRO A 116 -9.97 -31.74 -0.81
N ILE A 117 -9.83 -32.22 0.44
CA ILE A 117 -10.30 -33.53 0.90
C ILE A 117 -11.39 -33.32 1.99
N PRO A 118 -12.49 -34.10 2.01
CA PRO A 118 -13.51 -33.99 3.04
C PRO A 118 -13.00 -34.46 4.41
N LEU A 119 -13.20 -33.62 5.42
CA LEU A 119 -12.84 -33.89 6.81
C LEU A 119 -13.99 -34.65 7.48
N TYR A 120 -13.87 -35.97 7.54
CA TYR A 120 -14.81 -36.80 8.29
C TYR A 120 -14.58 -36.60 9.80
N LYS A 121 -15.65 -36.32 10.56
CA LYS A 121 -15.68 -35.98 11.99
C LYS A 121 -15.07 -37.00 12.98
N HIS A 122 -14.33 -38.02 12.53
CA HIS A 122 -13.93 -39.14 13.38
C HIS A 122 -12.45 -39.21 13.76
N LEU A 123 -11.71 -38.10 13.71
CA LEU A 123 -10.36 -38.06 14.26
C LEU A 123 -10.20 -36.87 15.20
N ASN A 124 -10.06 -37.18 16.49
CA ASN A 124 -9.81 -36.25 17.59
C ASN A 124 -8.67 -35.27 17.24
N PHE A 125 -9.03 -34.05 16.83
CA PHE A 125 -8.09 -32.93 16.71
C PHE A 125 -8.60 -31.74 17.53
N GLY A 126 -8.53 -31.87 18.86
CA GLY A 126 -8.84 -30.79 19.81
C GLY A 126 -7.92 -29.55 19.71
N LEU A 127 -6.85 -29.61 18.92
CA LEU A 127 -5.86 -28.53 18.75
C LEU A 127 -6.07 -27.68 17.48
N THR A 128 -6.84 -28.16 16.49
CA THR A 128 -7.05 -27.43 15.22
C THR A 128 -8.22 -26.44 15.30
N LEU A 129 -9.28 -26.79 16.03
CA LEU A 129 -10.44 -25.93 16.28
C LEU A 129 -10.09 -24.67 17.06
N SER A 130 -9.21 -24.76 18.07
CA SER A 130 -8.78 -23.61 18.85
C SER A 130 -7.97 -22.60 18.03
N CYS A 131 -7.11 -23.09 17.13
CA CYS A 131 -6.33 -22.26 16.22
C CYS A 131 -7.20 -21.53 15.17
N LEU A 132 -8.17 -22.23 14.57
CA LEU A 132 -9.09 -21.64 13.60
C LEU A 132 -10.01 -20.58 14.23
N LEU A 133 -10.57 -20.85 15.41
CA LEU A 133 -11.36 -19.89 16.17
C LEU A 133 -10.54 -18.63 16.55
N TYR A 134 -9.27 -18.80 16.93
CA TYR A 134 -8.36 -17.68 17.21
C TYR A 134 -8.12 -16.80 15.97
N ILE A 135 -7.90 -17.42 14.80
CA ILE A 135 -7.69 -16.70 13.54
C ILE A 135 -8.95 -15.94 13.11
N MET A 136 -10.13 -16.55 13.24
CA MET A 136 -11.40 -15.91 12.91
C MET A 136 -11.70 -14.72 13.84
N LYS A 137 -11.45 -14.87 15.16
CA LYS A 137 -11.62 -13.78 16.14
C LYS A 137 -10.67 -12.60 15.86
N LYS A 138 -9.41 -12.87 15.49
CA LYS A 138 -8.43 -11.84 15.15
C LYS A 138 -8.79 -11.06 13.87
N LYS A 139 -9.37 -11.74 12.88
CA LYS A 139 -9.81 -11.11 11.61
C LYS A 139 -10.99 -10.16 11.83
N HIS A 140 -11.94 -10.52 12.69
CA HIS A 140 -13.09 -9.68 13.02
C HIS A 140 -12.68 -8.38 13.75
N GLN A 141 -11.77 -8.49 14.73
CA GLN A 141 -11.25 -7.35 15.48
C GLN A 141 -10.45 -6.36 14.60
N ASN A 142 -9.74 -6.86 13.58
CA ASN A 142 -9.00 -6.02 12.64
C ASN A 142 -9.90 -5.30 11.62
N HIS A 143 -11.10 -5.84 11.35
CA HIS A 143 -12.08 -5.18 10.50
C HIS A 143 -12.78 -4.02 11.24
N ALA A 144 -13.14 -4.24 12.51
CA ALA A 144 -13.78 -3.22 13.36
C ALA A 144 -12.87 -2.01 13.69
N LYS A 145 -11.55 -2.15 13.62
CA LYS A 145 -10.58 -1.06 13.85
C LYS A 145 -10.27 -0.23 12.60
N ARG A 146 -10.75 -0.64 11.42
CA ARG A 146 -10.50 0.03 10.12
C ARG A 146 -11.69 0.85 9.63
N THR A 147 -12.82 0.75 10.30
CA THR A 147 -14.00 1.61 10.16
C THR A 147 -14.00 2.65 11.26
#